data_AF-A0A7M2CCQ5-F1
#
_entry.id   AF-A0A7M2CCQ5-F1
#
_cell.length_a   1.000
_cell.length_b   1.000
_cell.length_c   1.000
_cell.angle_alpha   90.00
_cell.angle_beta   90.00
_cell.angle_gamma   90.00
#
_symmetry.space_group_name_H-M   'P 1'
#
loop_
_entity.id
_entity.type
_entity.pdbx_description
1 polymer ?
#
loop_
_entity_poly.entity_id
_entity_poly.type
_entity_poly.pdbx_seq_one_letter_code
_entity_poly.pdbx_strand_id
1 'polypeptide(L)'
;MTGTGSASPEVLDLYKMSVEMADRISARRGQANQFYLTLESTLLGVPALVGLVGGEELAPLRATLLAIVGGLTSITWWLQLRSYRDLNRAKFEVINKIEQEHFSVTPFTDEWNSLRTDPVPKLRGRYAELGAVERIVPILFFGINAVISVTVWW
;
A
#
# COMPACT_ATOMS: atom_id res chain seq x y z
N MET A 1 32.59 -33.13 -17.92
CA MET A 1 31.25 -32.98 -18.49
C MET A 1 30.26 -33.01 -17.33
N THR A 2 29.87 -31.85 -16.80
CA THR A 2 28.98 -31.76 -15.63
C THR A 2 27.84 -30.81 -15.98
N GLY A 3 26.64 -31.40 -16.12
CA GLY A 3 25.31 -30.80 -16.08
C GLY A 3 25.14 -29.40 -16.67
N THR A 4 24.52 -29.33 -17.84
CA THR A 4 23.84 -28.14 -18.35
C THR A 4 23.05 -27.44 -17.23
N GLY A 5 23.35 -26.16 -17.01
CA GLY A 5 22.81 -25.31 -15.93
C GLY A 5 21.31 -25.03 -16.03
N SER A 6 20.48 -26.04 -15.78
CA SER A 6 19.04 -25.89 -15.56
C SER A 6 18.74 -26.14 -14.09
N ALA A 7 17.99 -25.23 -13.46
CA ALA A 7 17.52 -25.38 -12.08
C ALA A 7 16.83 -26.74 -11.87
N SER A 8 16.96 -27.32 -10.67
CA SER A 8 16.24 -28.54 -10.35
C SER A 8 14.72 -28.31 -10.39
N PRO A 9 13.91 -29.33 -10.71
CA PRO A 9 12.45 -29.20 -10.70
C PRO A 9 11.89 -28.68 -9.37
N GLU A 10 12.46 -29.12 -8.25
CA GLU A 10 12.09 -28.67 -6.91
C GLU A 10 12.33 -27.16 -6.72
N VAL A 11 13.49 -26.65 -7.15
CA VAL A 11 13.80 -25.21 -7.08
C VAL A 11 12.87 -24.40 -7.97
N LEU A 12 12.57 -24.90 -9.17
CA LEU A 12 11.63 -24.23 -10.08
C LEU A 12 10.22 -24.13 -9.47
N ASP A 13 9.75 -25.15 -8.78
CA ASP A 13 8.43 -25.15 -8.14
C ASP A 13 8.38 -24.21 -6.93
N LEU A 14 9.42 -24.20 -6.07
CA LEU A 14 9.54 -23.24 -4.97
C LEU A 14 9.64 -21.80 -5.47
N TYR A 15 10.35 -21.58 -6.58
CA TYR A 15 10.47 -20.28 -7.22
C TYR A 15 9.11 -19.78 -7.73
N LYS A 16 8.38 -20.60 -8.50
CA LYS A 16 7.03 -20.27 -8.98
C LYS A 16 6.08 -19.96 -7.83
N MET A 17 6.08 -20.79 -6.79
CA MET A 17 5.25 -20.57 -5.60
C MET A 17 5.60 -19.24 -4.91
N SER A 18 6.89 -18.93 -4.80
CA SER A 18 7.37 -17.68 -4.19
C SER A 18 6.91 -16.45 -4.96
N VAL A 19 7.05 -16.49 -6.30
CA VAL A 19 6.57 -15.44 -7.21
C VAL A 19 5.06 -15.27 -7.10
N GLU A 20 4.30 -16.36 -7.13
CA GLU A 20 2.84 -16.32 -6.98
C GLU A 20 2.41 -15.71 -5.62
N MET A 21 3.10 -16.07 -4.53
CA MET A 21 2.83 -15.49 -3.22
C MET A 21 3.15 -13.98 -3.15
N ALA A 22 4.17 -13.51 -3.87
CA ALA A 22 4.49 -12.08 -3.95
C ALA A 22 3.40 -11.32 -4.74
N ASP A 23 2.92 -11.90 -5.84
CA ASP A 23 1.81 -11.33 -6.61
C ASP A 23 0.51 -11.25 -5.78
N ARG A 24 0.13 -12.34 -5.10
CA ARG A 24 -1.05 -12.37 -4.21
C ARG A 24 -1.00 -11.29 -3.12
N ILE A 25 0.16 -11.03 -2.53
CA ILE A 25 0.32 -9.95 -1.54
C ILE A 25 0.18 -8.57 -2.18
N SER A 26 0.72 -8.38 -3.39
CA SER A 26 0.56 -7.15 -4.16
C SER A 26 -0.91 -6.88 -4.50
N ALA A 27 -1.65 -7.91 -4.93
CA ALA A 27 -3.10 -7.83 -5.16
C ALA A 27 -3.88 -7.52 -3.87
N ARG A 28 -3.50 -8.14 -2.74
CA ARG A 28 -4.12 -7.87 -1.42
C ARG A 28 -3.91 -6.43 -0.97
N ARG A 29 -2.74 -5.83 -1.25
CA ARG A 29 -2.49 -4.41 -1.00
C ARG A 29 -3.47 -3.53 -1.78
N GLY A 30 -3.70 -3.83 -3.06
CA GLY A 30 -4.66 -3.12 -3.90
C GLY A 30 -6.09 -3.18 -3.36
N GLN A 31 -6.54 -4.36 -2.93
CA GLN A 31 -7.87 -4.55 -2.31
C GLN A 31 -8.00 -3.78 -0.99
N ALA A 32 -6.97 -3.80 -0.14
CA ALA A 32 -6.96 -3.03 1.10
C ALA A 32 -7.06 -1.52 0.81
N ASN A 33 -6.36 -1.03 -0.21
CA ASN A 33 -6.43 0.37 -0.61
C ASN A 33 -7.85 0.80 -1.01
N GLN A 34 -8.52 -0.01 -1.84
CA GLN A 34 -9.91 0.25 -2.25
C GLN A 34 -10.90 0.19 -1.08
N PHE A 35 -10.72 -0.76 -0.17
CA PHE A 35 -11.52 -0.86 1.05
C PHE A 35 -11.43 0.42 1.89
N TYR A 36 -10.22 0.88 2.22
CA TYR A 36 -10.05 2.07 3.06
C TYR A 36 -10.49 3.36 2.37
N LEU A 37 -10.25 3.50 1.06
CA LEU A 37 -10.77 4.61 0.26
C LEU A 37 -12.30 4.70 0.37
N THR A 38 -12.99 3.56 0.23
CA THR A 38 -14.45 3.49 0.32
C THR A 38 -14.93 3.81 1.73
N LEU A 39 -14.27 3.24 2.74
CA LEU A 39 -14.60 3.47 4.14
C LEU A 39 -14.47 4.95 4.53
N GLU A 40 -13.33 5.58 4.22
CA GLU A 40 -13.07 6.99 4.51
C GLU A 40 -14.03 7.92 3.76
N SER A 41 -14.28 7.63 2.48
CA SER A 41 -15.24 8.40 1.67
C SER A 41 -16.67 8.30 2.24
N THR A 42 -17.04 7.13 2.78
CA THR A 42 -18.35 6.91 3.42
C THR A 42 -18.43 7.63 4.76
N LEU A 43 -17.38 7.53 5.58
CA LEU A 43 -17.29 8.19 6.90
C LEU A 43 -17.41 9.72 6.78
N LEU A 44 -16.85 10.32 5.74
CA LEU A 44 -16.96 11.75 5.49
C LEU A 44 -18.25 12.14 4.75
N GLY A 45 -18.61 11.39 3.71
CA GLY A 45 -19.68 11.76 2.78
C GLY A 45 -21.09 11.52 3.33
N VAL A 46 -21.33 10.38 3.98
CA VAL A 46 -22.69 10.04 4.47
C VAL A 46 -23.18 11.02 5.52
N PRO A 47 -22.41 11.34 6.59
CA PRO A 47 -22.88 12.29 7.61
C PRO A 47 -23.18 13.67 7.04
N ALA A 48 -22.37 14.15 6.09
CA ALA A 48 -22.61 15.41 5.40
C ALA A 48 -23.91 15.39 4.57
N LEU A 49 -24.19 14.28 3.87
CA LEU A 49 -25.38 14.11 3.05
C LEU A 49 -26.68 14.08 3.86
N VAL A 50 -26.68 13.37 5.00
CA VAL A 50 -27.89 13.22 5.83
C VAL A 50 -28.04 14.31 6.91
N GLY A 51 -27.17 15.32 6.91
CA GLY A 51 -27.22 16.44 7.86
C GLY A 51 -26.87 16.08 9.31
N LEU A 52 -26.19 14.94 9.55
CA LEU A 52 -25.79 14.50 10.90
C LEU A 52 -24.83 15.47 11.61
N VAL A 53 -24.19 16.35 10.84
CA VAL A 53 -23.10 17.24 11.27
C VAL A 53 -23.51 18.72 11.30
N GLY A 54 -24.79 19.05 11.09
CA GLY A 54 -25.27 20.44 11.06
C GLY A 54 -26.50 20.69 11.94
N GLY A 55 -26.66 21.93 12.42
CA GLY A 55 -27.94 22.50 12.89
C GLY A 55 -28.47 22.11 14.29
N GLU A 56 -27.74 21.32 15.09
CA GLU A 56 -28.15 20.93 16.45
C GLU A 56 -27.02 21.12 17.48
N GLU A 57 -27.35 21.26 18.78
CA GLU A 57 -26.36 21.37 19.88
C GLU A 57 -25.38 20.19 19.95
N LEU A 58 -25.80 18.99 19.50
CA LEU A 58 -24.96 17.79 19.50
C LEU A 58 -24.10 17.64 18.22
N ALA A 59 -24.24 18.53 17.23
CA ALA A 59 -23.53 18.43 15.97
C ALA A 59 -22.00 18.47 16.12
N PRO A 60 -21.39 19.36 16.94
CA PRO A 60 -19.93 19.39 17.13
C PRO A 60 -19.37 18.11 17.74
N LEU A 61 -20.08 17.52 18.71
CA LEU A 61 -19.68 16.28 19.35
C LEU A 61 -19.75 15.10 18.37
N ARG A 62 -20.86 14.96 17.63
CA ARG A 62 -21.01 13.91 16.59
C ARG A 62 -19.93 14.04 15.51
N ALA A 63 -19.67 15.26 15.05
CA ALA A 63 -18.61 15.57 14.09
C ALA A 63 -17.23 15.15 14.59
N THR A 64 -16.91 15.49 15.84
CA THR A 64 -15.62 15.16 16.46
C THR A 64 -15.44 13.66 16.62
N LEU A 65 -16.47 12.93 17.04
CA LEU A 65 -16.42 11.47 17.17
C LEU A 65 -16.20 10.78 15.81
N LEU A 66 -16.92 11.22 14.77
CA LEU A 66 -16.72 10.72 13.41
C LEU A 66 -15.31 11.01 12.90
N ALA A 67 -14.80 12.22 13.15
CA ALA A 67 -13.45 12.61 12.79
C ALA A 67 -12.38 11.78 13.50
N ILE A 68 -12.58 11.42 14.78
CA ILE A 68 -11.67 10.52 15.51
C ILE A 68 -11.67 9.13 14.86
N VAL A 69 -12.84 8.59 14.52
CA VAL A 69 -12.96 7.29 13.84
C VAL A 69 -12.26 7.32 12.48
N GLY A 70 -12.46 8.37 11.67
CA GLY A 70 -11.75 8.55 10.41
C GLY A 70 -10.24 8.67 10.62
N GLY A 71 -9.79 9.47 11.59
CA GLY A 71 -8.37 9.58 11.93
C GLY A 71 -7.72 8.24 12.30
N LEU A 72 -8.36 7.43 13.14
CA LEU A 72 -7.88 6.09 13.51
C LEU A 72 -7.88 5.13 12.32
N THR A 73 -8.88 5.25 11.44
CA THR A 73 -8.97 4.46 10.20
C THR A 73 -7.81 4.78 9.27
N SER A 74 -7.51 6.06 9.08
CA SER A 74 -6.37 6.55 8.29
C SER A 74 -5.01 6.07 8.84
N ILE A 75 -4.82 6.06 10.16
CA ILE A 75 -3.60 5.50 10.78
C ILE A 75 -3.48 4.01 10.49
N THR A 76 -4.57 3.26 10.69
CA THR A 76 -4.61 1.81 10.44
C THR A 76 -4.31 1.49 8.98
N TRP A 77 -4.89 2.26 8.06
CA TRP A 77 -4.63 2.15 6.62
C TRP A 77 -3.16 2.35 6.29
N TRP A 78 -2.54 3.40 6.84
CA TRP A 78 -1.12 3.66 6.63
C TRP A 78 -0.22 2.53 7.14
N LEU A 79 -0.50 2.01 8.35
CA LEU A 79 0.21 0.87 8.92
C LEU A 79 0.08 -0.39 8.06
N GLN A 80 -1.12 -0.66 7.55
CA GLN A 80 -1.39 -1.81 6.70
C GLN A 80 -0.64 -1.73 5.36
N LEU A 81 -0.64 -0.57 4.70
CA LEU A 81 0.13 -0.35 3.47
C LEU A 81 1.63 -0.51 3.70
N ARG A 82 2.14 0.00 4.84
CA ARG A 82 3.55 -0.18 5.22
C ARG A 82 3.89 -1.65 5.41
N SER A 83 3.05 -2.40 6.12
CA SER A 83 3.24 -3.84 6.35
C SER A 83 3.31 -4.62 5.04
N TYR A 84 2.38 -4.38 4.10
CA TYR A 84 2.41 -5.06 2.81
C TYR A 84 3.66 -4.73 2.00
N ARG A 85 4.14 -3.49 2.03
CA ARG A 85 5.35 -3.09 1.34
C ARG A 85 6.59 -3.79 1.92
N ASP A 86 6.71 -3.82 3.24
CA ASP A 86 7.86 -4.41 3.93
C ASP A 86 7.89 -5.93 3.68
N LEU A 87 6.72 -6.59 3.73
CA LEU A 87 6.59 -8.01 3.37
C LEU A 87 6.93 -8.29 1.91
N ASN A 88 6.43 -7.48 0.97
CA ASN A 88 6.69 -7.67 -0.45
C ASN A 88 8.19 -7.50 -0.75
N ARG A 89 8.83 -6.50 -0.14
CA ARG A 89 10.28 -6.30 -0.25
C ARG A 89 11.06 -7.53 0.23
N ALA A 90 10.70 -8.11 1.37
CA ALA A 90 11.34 -9.33 1.87
C ALA A 90 11.12 -10.53 0.94
N LYS A 91 9.92 -10.68 0.35
CA LYS A 91 9.64 -11.74 -0.63
C LYS A 91 10.50 -11.60 -1.89
N PHE A 92 10.61 -10.39 -2.45
CA PHE A 92 11.43 -10.13 -3.63
C PHE A 92 12.93 -10.31 -3.37
N GLU A 93 13.44 -10.00 -2.17
CA GLU A 93 14.82 -10.34 -1.80
C GLU A 93 15.07 -11.86 -1.87
N VAL A 94 14.13 -12.69 -1.41
CA VAL A 94 14.24 -14.15 -1.50
C VAL A 94 14.12 -14.64 -2.96
N ILE A 95 13.16 -14.12 -3.73
CA ILE A 95 12.97 -14.47 -5.15
C ILE A 95 14.25 -14.19 -5.94
N ASN A 96 14.81 -12.99 -5.81
CA ASN A 96 16.02 -12.59 -6.53
C ASN A 96 17.23 -13.45 -6.13
N LYS A 97 17.32 -13.85 -4.85
CA LYS A 97 18.38 -14.76 -4.39
C LYS A 97 18.27 -16.14 -5.05
N ILE A 98 17.08 -16.73 -5.05
CA ILE A 98 16.82 -18.02 -5.73
C ILE A 98 17.16 -17.91 -7.21
N GLU A 99 16.75 -16.80 -7.85
CA GLU A 99 16.96 -16.54 -9.26
C GLU A 99 18.46 -16.51 -9.62
N GLN A 100 19.27 -15.75 -8.87
CA GLN A 100 20.71 -15.63 -9.07
C GLN A 100 21.50 -16.92 -8.81
N GLU A 101 21.05 -17.73 -7.84
CA GLU A 101 21.77 -18.94 -7.44
C GLU A 101 21.51 -20.14 -8.38
N HIS A 102 20.34 -20.17 -9.05
CA HIS A 102 19.87 -21.38 -9.72
C HIS A 102 19.52 -21.22 -11.20
N PHE A 103 19.40 -19.99 -11.73
CA PHE A 103 18.96 -19.75 -13.11
C PHE A 103 20.00 -18.96 -13.91
N SER A 104 20.06 -19.21 -15.22
CA SER A 104 20.95 -18.50 -16.15
C SER A 104 20.38 -17.17 -16.64
N VAL A 105 19.07 -16.98 -16.51
CA VAL A 105 18.35 -15.75 -16.85
C VAL A 105 17.62 -15.28 -15.60
N THR A 106 17.73 -13.99 -15.30
CA THR A 106 17.30 -13.43 -14.01
C THR A 106 16.38 -12.21 -14.17
N PRO A 107 15.18 -12.36 -14.77
CA PRO A 107 14.29 -11.24 -15.07
C PRO A 107 13.96 -10.35 -13.86
N PHE A 108 13.67 -10.91 -12.67
CA PHE A 108 13.28 -10.09 -11.51
C PHE A 108 14.48 -9.38 -10.87
N THR A 109 15.66 -10.01 -10.88
CA THR A 109 16.91 -9.39 -10.48
C THR A 109 17.28 -8.25 -11.42
N ASP A 110 17.16 -8.47 -12.73
CA ASP A 110 17.48 -7.47 -13.76
C ASP A 110 16.53 -6.27 -13.64
N GLU A 111 15.23 -6.52 -13.45
CA GLU A 111 14.24 -5.49 -13.16
C GLU A 111 14.60 -4.70 -11.89
N TRP A 112 14.94 -5.39 -10.80
CA TRP A 112 15.32 -4.76 -9.54
C TRP A 112 16.59 -3.90 -9.66
N ASN A 113 17.58 -4.37 -10.41
CA ASN A 113 18.82 -3.64 -10.67
C ASN A 113 18.58 -2.42 -11.56
N SER A 114 17.71 -2.54 -12.57
CA SER A 114 17.28 -1.41 -13.40
C SER A 114 16.65 -0.31 -12.55
N LEU A 115 15.71 -0.69 -11.66
CA LEU A 115 15.05 0.25 -10.74
C LEU A 115 16.00 0.93 -9.73
N ARG A 116 17.15 0.30 -9.42
CA ARG A 116 18.18 0.88 -8.53
C ARG A 116 19.21 1.74 -9.26
N THR A 117 19.46 1.45 -10.53
CA THR A 117 20.54 2.08 -11.31
C THR A 117 20.05 3.32 -12.05
N ASP A 118 18.75 3.39 -12.36
CA ASP A 118 18.17 4.57 -12.99
C ASP A 118 18.31 5.79 -12.06
N PRO A 119 19.07 6.83 -12.46
CA PRO A 119 19.11 8.09 -11.73
C PRO A 119 17.81 8.82 -12.01
N VAL A 120 16.72 8.37 -11.38
CA VAL A 120 15.41 9.01 -11.53
C VAL A 120 15.59 10.48 -11.14
N PRO A 121 15.37 11.45 -12.06
CA PRO A 121 15.41 12.85 -11.71
C PRO A 121 14.43 13.06 -10.56
N LYS A 122 14.84 13.75 -9.49
CA LYS A 122 14.06 13.95 -8.25
C LYS A 122 12.60 14.42 -8.44
N LEU A 123 12.20 14.77 -9.66
CA LEU A 123 10.93 15.37 -10.05
C LEU A 123 10.11 14.60 -11.11
N ARG A 124 10.58 13.50 -11.73
CA ARG A 124 9.79 12.78 -12.74
C ARG A 124 9.91 11.26 -12.67
N GLY A 125 8.77 10.60 -12.53
CA GLY A 125 8.57 9.25 -13.05
C GLY A 125 9.00 8.13 -12.12
N ARG A 126 8.55 8.19 -10.87
CA ARG A 126 8.50 7.02 -10.01
C ARG A 126 7.62 5.98 -10.73
N TYR A 127 8.17 4.85 -11.19
CA TYR A 127 7.36 3.60 -11.26
C TYR A 127 6.78 3.24 -9.86
N ALA A 128 7.26 3.91 -8.81
CA ALA A 128 6.65 4.08 -7.50
C ALA A 128 5.46 5.09 -7.43
N GLU A 129 4.84 5.47 -8.56
CA GLU A 129 3.72 6.42 -8.59
C GLU A 129 2.48 5.86 -7.89
N LEU A 130 2.19 4.56 -8.01
CA LEU A 130 1.14 3.94 -7.19
C LEU A 130 1.50 3.95 -5.71
N GLY A 131 2.70 3.49 -5.34
CA GLY A 131 3.08 3.38 -3.92
C GLY A 131 3.29 4.73 -3.20
N ALA A 132 3.57 5.81 -3.92
CA ALA A 132 3.70 7.15 -3.35
C ALA A 132 2.34 7.84 -3.20
N VAL A 133 1.49 7.74 -4.22
CA VAL A 133 0.11 8.25 -4.16
C VAL A 133 -0.68 7.47 -3.09
N GLU A 134 -0.59 6.14 -3.06
CA GLU A 134 -1.20 5.29 -2.02
C GLU A 134 -0.77 5.68 -0.59
N ARG A 135 0.44 6.23 -0.41
CA ARG A 135 0.94 6.65 0.92
C ARG A 135 0.47 8.03 1.34
N ILE A 136 0.23 8.92 0.38
CA ILE A 136 -0.22 10.29 0.65
C ILE A 136 -1.70 10.28 1.02
N VAL A 137 -2.50 9.39 0.43
CA VAL A 137 -3.95 9.38 0.64
C VAL A 137 -4.36 9.19 2.11
N PRO A 138 -3.84 8.21 2.88
CA PRO A 138 -4.17 8.10 4.31
C PRO A 138 -3.78 9.35 5.11
N ILE A 139 -2.68 10.02 4.75
CA ILE A 139 -2.23 11.25 5.41
C ILE A 139 -3.20 12.41 5.11
N LEU A 140 -3.69 12.50 3.87
CA LEU A 140 -4.70 13.50 3.49
C LEU A 140 -6.01 13.28 4.26
N PHE A 141 -6.52 12.05 4.31
CA PHE A 141 -7.74 11.75 5.08
C PHE A 141 -7.54 12.01 6.57
N PHE A 142 -6.39 11.66 7.14
CA PHE A 142 -6.06 12.02 8.51
C PHE A 142 -6.08 13.54 8.73
N GLY A 143 -5.47 14.30 7.82
CA GLY A 143 -5.46 15.77 7.86
C GLY A 143 -6.86 16.37 7.78
N ILE A 144 -7.71 15.87 6.88
CA ILE A 144 -9.12 16.30 6.75
C ILE A 144 -9.88 16.05 8.05
N ASN A 145 -9.77 14.84 8.61
CA ASN A 145 -10.40 14.49 9.88
C ASN A 145 -9.90 15.38 11.03
N ALA A 146 -8.60 15.67 11.08
CA ALA A 146 -8.02 16.58 12.08
C ALA A 146 -8.51 18.03 11.92
N VAL A 147 -8.72 18.51 10.69
CA VAL A 147 -9.30 19.84 10.46
C VAL A 147 -10.76 19.87 10.95
N ILE A 148 -11.57 18.87 10.58
CA ILE A 148 -12.98 18.79 10.98
C ILE A 148 -13.12 18.80 12.51
N SER A 149 -12.31 18.01 13.22
CA SER A 149 -12.39 17.93 14.69
C SER A 149 -12.07 19.25 15.39
N VAL A 150 -11.25 20.11 14.78
CA VAL A 150 -10.93 21.43 15.30
C VAL A 150 -11.99 22.45 14.92
N THR A 151 -12.39 22.50 13.64
CA THR A 151 -13.26 23.57 13.11
C THR A 151 -14.69 23.51 13.63
N VAL A 152 -15.19 22.34 14.03
CA VAL A 152 -16.60 22.19 14.48
C VAL A 152 -16.90 22.87 15.81
N TRP A 153 -15.88 23.35 16.53
CA TRP A 153 -16.01 24.03 17.83
C TRP A 153 -15.88 25.56 17.75
N TRP A 154 -15.64 26.11 16.54
CA TRP A 154 -15.51 27.54 16.28
C TRP A 154 -16.69 28.05 15.45
#